data_AF-A0A1I3K8A8-F1
#
_entry.id   AF-A0A1I3K8A8-F1
#
_cell.length_a   1.000
_cell.length_b   1.000
_cell.length_c   1.000
_cell.angle_alpha   90.00
_cell.angle_beta   90.00
_cell.angle_gamma   90.00
#
_symmetry.space_group_name_H-M   'P 1'
#
loop_
_entity.id
_entity.type
_entity.pdbx_description
1 polymer ?
#
loop_
_entity_poly.entity_id
_entity_poly.type
_entity_poly.pdbx_seq_one_letter_code
_entity_poly.pdbx_strand_id
1 'polypeptide(L)'
;MANSLFYAKVLLFGEYGIIENSHGLTVPYSFYKGTLKFSHLSSDFEKKSNLSLQKYSDYLTKLDLPKSFLLNISELKKDIEKGLFFDSNIPQGYGVGSSGAMVAAIFERYSKTDFTPDNISKDQLMNLKRVFGEMESYFHGKSSGIDPLICYMNLPILIESKENVDKVSIPASQEGKGAIFLIDSGMTGETGPMVQIFFEKMKTEGFRKTMKEEFIRYNNACIDAFLKKEMTPLFKNLKSLSVWAYEHFKPMIPESIYKAWKNGLDTNAYYLKLCGSGGGGYILGFTKDYKKAEKMLEGFHKEVIYRF
;
A
#
# COMPACT_ATOMS: atom_id res chain seq x y z
N MET A 1 22.99 -11.49 -13.68
CA MET A 1 21.64 -11.81 -13.14
C MET A 1 20.73 -10.66 -13.53
N ALA A 2 19.53 -10.96 -14.04
CA ALA A 2 18.54 -9.91 -14.28
C ALA A 2 18.15 -9.30 -12.92
N ASN A 3 18.10 -7.98 -12.81
CA ASN A 3 17.68 -7.35 -11.56
C ASN A 3 16.17 -7.57 -11.39
N SER A 4 15.76 -8.09 -10.24
CA SER A 4 14.34 -8.25 -9.91
C SER A 4 13.62 -6.90 -9.86
N LEU A 5 12.34 -6.94 -10.21
CA LEU A 5 11.45 -5.78 -10.18
C LEU A 5 10.55 -5.89 -8.95
N PHE A 6 10.54 -4.84 -8.15
CA PHE A 6 9.70 -4.73 -6.95
C PHE A 6 8.55 -3.80 -7.25
N TYR A 7 7.37 -4.37 -7.37
CA TYR A 7 6.19 -3.61 -7.72
C TYR A 7 5.65 -2.84 -6.51
N ALA A 8 5.01 -1.71 -6.79
CA ALA A 8 4.19 -1.04 -5.81
C ALA A 8 3.04 -1.95 -5.33
N LYS A 9 2.29 -1.48 -4.35
CA LYS A 9 1.06 -2.13 -3.89
C LYS A 9 -0.08 -1.14 -3.78
N VAL A 10 -1.29 -1.66 -3.75
CA VAL A 10 -2.49 -0.92 -3.36
C VAL A 10 -3.15 -1.65 -2.19
N LEU A 11 -3.48 -0.93 -1.13
CA LEU A 11 -4.40 -1.40 -0.10
C LEU A 11 -5.82 -1.19 -0.64
N LEU A 12 -6.44 -2.25 -1.16
CA LEU A 12 -7.81 -2.14 -1.68
C LEU A 12 -8.78 -1.80 -0.54
N PHE A 13 -8.58 -2.43 0.62
CA PHE A 13 -9.41 -2.29 1.82
C PHE A 13 -8.57 -2.42 3.09
N GLY A 14 -8.92 -1.70 4.16
CA GLY A 14 -8.32 -1.85 5.49
C GLY A 14 -7.64 -0.61 6.07
N GLU A 15 -7.66 0.55 5.38
CA GLU A 15 -7.05 1.80 5.85
C GLU A 15 -7.51 2.14 7.27
N TYR A 16 -6.56 2.31 8.18
CA TYR A 16 -6.76 2.51 9.62
C TYR A 16 -7.50 1.38 10.34
N GLY A 17 -8.44 0.69 9.70
CA GLY A 17 -9.18 -0.45 10.25
C GLY A 17 -8.29 -1.58 10.73
N ILE A 18 -7.18 -1.87 10.05
CA ILE A 18 -6.22 -2.90 10.50
C ILE A 18 -5.67 -2.58 11.91
N ILE A 19 -5.56 -1.30 12.29
CA ILE A 19 -5.15 -0.87 13.63
C ILE A 19 -6.20 -1.30 14.67
N GLU A 20 -7.47 -1.33 14.28
CA GLU A 20 -8.63 -1.72 15.09
C GLU A 20 -9.11 -3.16 14.79
N ASN A 21 -8.21 -4.03 14.35
CA ASN A 21 -8.49 -5.46 14.03
C ASN A 21 -9.54 -5.68 12.92
N SER A 22 -9.71 -4.74 12.00
CA SER A 22 -10.39 -4.98 10.72
C SER A 22 -9.53 -5.85 9.80
N HIS A 23 -10.18 -6.51 8.85
CA HIS A 23 -9.45 -7.15 7.75
C HIS A 23 -8.86 -6.09 6.81
N GLY A 24 -7.75 -6.44 6.16
CA GLY A 24 -7.17 -5.66 5.07
C GLY A 24 -6.93 -6.54 3.84
N LEU A 25 -7.11 -5.98 2.64
CA LEU A 25 -6.78 -6.67 1.41
C LEU A 25 -5.82 -5.80 0.60
N THR A 26 -4.66 -6.36 0.30
CA THR A 26 -3.61 -5.70 -0.47
C THR A 26 -3.35 -6.46 -1.75
N VAL A 27 -3.03 -5.72 -2.82
CA VAL A 27 -2.72 -6.28 -4.13
C VAL A 27 -1.45 -5.64 -4.68
N PRO A 28 -0.59 -6.40 -5.37
CA PRO A 28 0.50 -5.82 -6.14
C PRO A 28 -0.03 -4.88 -7.22
N TYR A 29 0.72 -3.82 -7.49
CA TYR A 29 0.42 -2.84 -8.53
C TYR A 29 1.63 -2.66 -9.45
N SER A 30 1.57 -3.30 -10.60
CA SER A 30 2.73 -3.48 -11.48
C SER A 30 3.13 -2.26 -12.31
N PHE A 31 2.30 -1.21 -12.33
CA PHE A 31 2.58 0.02 -13.08
C PHE A 31 3.81 0.75 -12.53
N TYR A 32 3.92 0.78 -11.20
CA TYR A 32 5.07 1.33 -10.51
C TYR A 32 5.98 0.20 -10.03
N LYS A 33 7.29 0.39 -10.20
CA LYS A 33 8.31 -0.58 -9.86
C LYS A 33 9.63 0.08 -9.50
N GLY A 34 10.36 -0.59 -8.62
CA GLY A 34 11.73 -0.26 -8.28
C GLY A 34 12.67 -1.42 -8.54
N THR A 35 13.93 -1.11 -8.77
CA THR A 35 14.99 -2.12 -8.93
C THR A 35 16.34 -1.55 -8.54
N LEU A 36 17.25 -2.40 -8.07
CA LEU A 36 18.61 -1.99 -7.75
C LEU A 36 19.46 -1.97 -9.03
N LYS A 37 20.15 -0.86 -9.29
CA LYS A 37 21.04 -0.69 -10.45
C LYS A 37 22.38 -0.11 -10.01
N PHE A 38 23.39 -0.31 -10.84
CA PHE A 38 24.67 0.38 -10.72
C PHE A 38 24.77 1.48 -11.76
N SER A 39 25.32 2.62 -11.38
CA SER A 39 25.76 3.64 -12.33
C SER A 39 26.95 4.41 -11.79
N HIS A 40 27.46 5.34 -12.58
CA HIS A 40 28.50 6.27 -12.14
C HIS A 40 27.98 7.42 -11.26
N LEU A 41 26.73 7.32 -10.77
CA LEU A 41 26.06 8.34 -9.95
C LEU A 41 26.12 9.74 -10.59
N SER A 42 25.79 9.80 -11.88
CA SER A 42 25.94 10.99 -12.71
C SER A 42 24.86 12.05 -12.44
N SER A 43 23.65 11.61 -12.08
CA SER A 43 22.51 12.49 -11.82
C SER A 43 22.29 12.71 -10.32
N ASP A 44 21.62 13.82 -9.99
CA ASP A 44 21.25 14.13 -8.60
C ASP A 44 20.29 13.09 -8.00
N PHE A 45 19.42 12.50 -8.83
CA PHE A 45 18.54 11.41 -8.41
C PHE A 45 19.34 10.20 -7.94
N GLU A 46 20.31 9.74 -8.75
CA GLU A 46 21.15 8.59 -8.43
C GLU A 46 21.96 8.84 -7.16
N LYS A 47 22.58 10.02 -7.03
CA LYS A 47 23.36 10.41 -5.84
C LYS A 47 22.50 10.42 -4.57
N LYS A 48 21.29 10.98 -4.64
CA LYS A 48 20.34 10.99 -3.51
C LYS A 48 19.91 9.59 -3.11
N SER A 49 19.59 8.75 -4.10
CA SER A 49 19.20 7.35 -3.88
C SER A 49 20.34 6.54 -3.25
N ASN A 50 21.56 6.65 -3.79
CA ASN A 50 22.76 6.02 -3.23
C ASN A 50 23.05 6.47 -1.79
N LEU A 51 22.97 7.78 -1.50
CA LEU A 51 23.14 8.30 -0.14
C LEU A 51 22.06 7.77 0.81
N SER A 52 20.82 7.64 0.34
CA SER A 52 19.74 7.03 1.11
C SER A 52 20.05 5.57 1.46
N LEU A 53 20.55 4.79 0.49
CA LEU A 53 20.97 3.41 0.71
C LEU A 53 22.13 3.32 1.71
N GLN A 54 23.08 4.25 1.66
CA GLN A 54 24.19 4.31 2.62
C GLN A 54 23.66 4.44 4.06
N LYS A 55 22.83 5.46 4.32
CA LYS A 55 22.22 5.67 5.64
C LYS A 55 21.38 4.49 6.10
N TYR A 56 20.65 3.88 5.16
CA TYR A 56 19.84 2.70 5.45
C TYR A 56 20.72 1.48 5.81
N SER A 57 21.86 1.28 5.13
CA SER A 57 22.80 0.19 5.44
C SER A 57 23.40 0.31 6.85
N ASP A 58 23.61 1.53 7.34
CA ASP A 58 24.07 1.79 8.70
C ASP A 58 22.99 1.47 9.75
N TYR A 59 21.72 1.73 9.42
CA TYR A 59 20.59 1.29 10.25
C TYR A 59 20.51 -0.23 10.31
N LEU A 60 20.58 -0.91 9.17
CA LEU A 60 20.49 -2.38 9.10
C LEU A 60 21.59 -3.09 9.89
N THR A 61 22.77 -2.48 10.04
CA THR A 61 23.87 -3.02 10.86
C THR A 61 23.50 -3.14 12.35
N LYS A 62 22.52 -2.35 12.81
CA LYS A 62 22.09 -2.29 14.22
C LYS A 62 20.93 -3.23 14.53
N LEU A 63 20.34 -3.86 13.52
CA LEU A 63 19.21 -4.78 13.72
C LEU A 63 19.70 -6.14 14.19
N ASP A 64 19.00 -6.70 15.19
CA ASP A 64 19.21 -8.06 15.66
C ASP A 64 18.19 -9.00 15.01
N LEU A 65 18.45 -9.37 13.75
CA LEU A 65 17.55 -10.21 12.96
C LEU A 65 17.76 -11.70 13.29
N PRO A 66 16.70 -12.53 13.25
CA PRO A 66 16.86 -13.97 13.45
C PRO A 66 17.80 -14.56 12.39
N LYS A 67 18.54 -15.63 12.75
CA LYS A 67 19.60 -16.22 11.91
C LYS A 67 19.18 -16.50 10.46
N SER A 68 17.95 -16.95 10.24
CA SER A 68 17.40 -17.26 8.92
C SER A 68 17.10 -16.05 8.05
N PHE A 69 17.17 -14.83 8.60
CA PHE A 69 16.86 -13.56 7.91
C PHE A 69 18.05 -12.60 7.91
N LEU A 70 19.25 -13.08 8.23
CA LEU A 70 20.46 -12.26 8.24
C LEU A 70 20.81 -11.77 6.85
N LEU A 71 21.24 -10.51 6.79
CA LEU A 71 21.65 -9.83 5.57
C LEU A 71 23.18 -9.79 5.43
N ASN A 72 23.68 -9.83 4.20
CA ASN A 72 25.08 -9.57 3.87
C ASN A 72 25.36 -8.06 3.77
N ILE A 73 25.35 -7.37 4.90
CA ILE A 73 25.51 -5.90 4.95
C ILE A 73 26.89 -5.44 4.41
N SER A 74 27.93 -6.26 4.55
CA SER A 74 29.25 -5.95 3.99
C SER A 74 29.22 -5.87 2.47
N GLU A 75 28.50 -6.79 1.83
CA GLU A 75 28.31 -6.76 0.37
C GLU A 75 27.44 -5.59 -0.08
N LEU A 76 26.35 -5.31 0.64
CA LEU A 76 25.53 -4.12 0.40
C LEU A 76 26.36 -2.83 0.41
N LYS A 77 27.21 -2.63 1.43
CA LYS A 77 28.07 -1.45 1.53
C LYS A 77 29.07 -1.36 0.36
N LYS A 78 29.70 -2.48 -0.02
CA LYS A 78 30.59 -2.53 -1.18
C LYS A 78 29.88 -2.20 -2.49
N ASP A 79 28.64 -2.66 -2.66
CA ASP A 79 27.86 -2.36 -3.85
C ASP A 79 27.44 -0.89 -3.88
N ILE A 80 27.06 -0.29 -2.74
CA ILE A 80 26.80 1.15 -2.61
C ILE A 80 28.03 1.97 -3.02
N GLU A 81 29.22 1.61 -2.56
CA GLU A 81 30.49 2.28 -2.95
C GLU A 81 30.76 2.17 -4.46
N LYS A 82 30.33 1.08 -5.10
CA LYS A 82 30.41 0.89 -6.56
C LYS A 82 29.32 1.63 -7.35
N GLY A 83 28.48 2.42 -6.68
CA GLY A 83 27.42 3.19 -7.32
C GLY A 83 26.07 2.47 -7.40
N LEU A 84 25.78 1.54 -6.49
CA LEU A 84 24.44 0.98 -6.35
C LEU A 84 23.45 2.08 -5.96
N PHE A 85 22.32 2.15 -6.66
CA PHE A 85 21.20 3.01 -6.32
C PHE A 85 19.89 2.27 -6.56
N PHE A 86 18.83 2.71 -5.91
CA PHE A 86 17.48 2.21 -6.15
C PHE A 86 16.81 3.06 -7.23
N ASP A 87 16.64 2.48 -8.42
CA ASP A 87 15.96 3.08 -9.55
C ASP A 87 14.47 2.76 -9.46
N SER A 88 13.65 3.76 -9.17
CA SER A 88 12.22 3.59 -8.88
C SER A 88 11.40 4.71 -9.51
N ASN A 89 10.31 4.33 -10.16
CA ASN A 89 9.26 5.25 -10.58
C ASN A 89 8.07 5.28 -9.60
N ILE A 90 8.16 4.59 -8.45
CA ILE A 90 7.10 4.56 -7.44
C ILE A 90 7.02 5.93 -6.74
N PRO A 91 5.89 6.65 -6.83
CA PRO A 91 5.76 7.97 -6.23
C PRO A 91 5.81 7.89 -4.69
N GLN A 92 6.68 8.72 -4.09
CA GLN A 92 6.81 8.82 -2.63
C GLN A 92 5.64 9.60 -2.04
N GLY A 93 5.10 9.14 -0.91
CA GLY A 93 3.96 9.79 -0.23
C GLY A 93 2.60 9.59 -0.93
N TYR A 94 2.51 8.69 -1.92
CA TYR A 94 1.27 8.42 -2.67
C TYR A 94 0.50 7.19 -2.18
N GLY A 95 0.93 6.58 -1.07
CA GLY A 95 0.27 5.41 -0.46
C GLY A 95 0.52 4.07 -1.18
N VAL A 96 1.40 4.05 -2.19
CA VAL A 96 1.67 2.88 -3.06
C VAL A 96 2.93 2.08 -2.70
N GLY A 97 3.58 2.38 -1.57
CA GLY A 97 4.59 1.49 -0.97
C GLY A 97 6.04 1.64 -1.47
N SER A 98 6.52 2.86 -1.76
CA SER A 98 7.92 3.07 -2.21
C SER A 98 8.97 2.58 -1.22
N SER A 99 8.76 2.73 0.11
CA SER A 99 9.68 2.20 1.13
C SER A 99 9.68 0.67 1.12
N GLY A 100 8.48 0.08 1.03
CA GLY A 100 8.29 -1.36 0.96
C GLY A 100 9.06 -2.00 -0.20
N ALA A 101 8.99 -1.41 -1.39
CA ALA A 101 9.72 -1.91 -2.56
C ALA A 101 11.24 -1.86 -2.37
N MET A 102 11.77 -0.82 -1.74
CA MET A 102 13.21 -0.72 -1.47
C MET A 102 13.67 -1.71 -0.39
N VAL A 103 12.89 -1.87 0.67
CA VAL A 103 13.15 -2.85 1.74
C VAL A 103 13.16 -4.27 1.15
N ALA A 104 12.18 -4.59 0.30
CA ALA A 104 12.09 -5.86 -0.40
C ALA A 104 13.28 -6.09 -1.34
N ALA A 105 13.71 -5.06 -2.08
CA ALA A 105 14.87 -5.13 -2.97
C ALA A 105 16.19 -5.41 -2.26
N ILE A 106 16.40 -4.76 -1.11
CA ILE A 106 17.57 -5.01 -0.29
C ILE A 106 17.52 -6.41 0.33
N PHE A 107 16.34 -6.83 0.81
CA PHE A 107 16.19 -8.15 1.40
C PHE A 107 16.42 -9.27 0.38
N GLU A 108 15.80 -9.23 -0.80
CA GLU A 108 15.99 -10.25 -1.83
C GLU A 108 17.46 -10.37 -2.26
N ARG A 109 18.14 -9.24 -2.47
CA ARG A 109 19.51 -9.23 -2.98
C ARG A 109 20.55 -9.65 -1.93
N TYR A 110 20.33 -9.32 -0.66
CA TYR A 110 21.34 -9.48 0.38
C TYR A 110 20.95 -10.45 1.50
N SER A 111 19.75 -11.03 1.49
CA SER A 111 19.39 -12.10 2.44
C SER A 111 20.24 -13.34 2.20
N LYS A 112 20.68 -13.97 3.29
CA LYS A 112 21.39 -15.25 3.26
C LYS A 112 20.48 -16.44 2.98
N THR A 113 19.17 -16.25 3.08
CA THR A 113 18.16 -17.27 2.84
C THR A 113 17.16 -16.75 1.83
N ASP A 114 16.84 -17.57 0.84
CA ASP A 114 15.80 -17.26 -0.14
C ASP A 114 14.43 -17.74 0.34
N PHE A 115 13.41 -16.90 0.16
CA PHE A 115 12.03 -17.19 0.51
C PHE A 115 11.14 -16.96 -0.70
N THR A 116 10.72 -18.05 -1.34
CA THR A 116 9.92 -17.97 -2.57
C THR A 116 8.41 -18.02 -2.27
N PRO A 117 7.57 -17.29 -3.04
CA PRO A 117 6.13 -17.27 -2.82
C PRO A 117 5.43 -18.63 -2.85
N ASP A 118 5.93 -19.53 -3.71
CA ASP A 118 5.37 -20.87 -3.92
C ASP A 118 5.58 -21.80 -2.73
N ASN A 119 6.71 -21.67 -2.02
CA ASN A 119 7.13 -22.62 -0.98
C ASN A 119 7.07 -22.06 0.44
N ILE A 120 6.68 -20.80 0.63
CA ILE A 120 6.64 -20.20 1.97
C ILE A 120 5.53 -20.79 2.84
N SER A 121 5.86 -21.15 4.08
CA SER A 121 4.88 -21.51 5.10
C SER A 121 4.26 -20.28 5.75
N LYS A 122 3.11 -20.45 6.42
CA LYS A 122 2.45 -19.37 7.18
C LYS A 122 3.37 -18.79 8.27
N ASP A 123 4.10 -19.63 8.99
CA ASP A 123 5.04 -19.18 10.02
C ASP A 123 6.23 -18.40 9.44
N GLN A 124 6.74 -18.81 8.28
CA GLN A 124 7.78 -18.06 7.57
C GLN A 124 7.26 -16.71 7.08
N LEU A 125 6.04 -16.65 6.55
CA LEU A 125 5.38 -15.42 6.12
C LEU A 125 5.21 -14.43 7.29
N MET A 126 4.80 -14.93 8.45
CA MET A 126 4.67 -14.14 9.68
C MET A 126 6.03 -13.64 10.19
N ASN A 127 7.07 -14.47 10.11
CA ASN A 127 8.43 -14.05 10.48
C ASN A 127 8.99 -13.01 9.51
N LEU A 128 8.78 -13.17 8.20
CA LEU A 128 9.13 -12.16 7.20
C LEU A 128 8.42 -10.85 7.50
N LYS A 129 7.11 -10.87 7.78
CA LYS A 129 6.36 -9.67 8.17
C LYS A 129 7.02 -8.95 9.35
N ARG A 130 7.43 -9.68 10.39
CA ARG A 130 8.10 -9.10 11.56
C ARG A 130 9.45 -8.48 11.19
N VAL A 131 10.30 -9.22 10.47
CA VAL A 131 11.61 -8.75 10.00
C VAL A 131 11.47 -7.51 9.12
N PHE A 132 10.52 -7.52 8.18
CA PHE A 132 10.21 -6.37 7.35
C PHE A 132 9.68 -5.18 8.13
N GLY A 133 8.94 -5.41 9.22
CA GLY A 133 8.52 -4.35 10.13
C GLY A 133 9.71 -3.68 10.80
N GLU A 134 10.70 -4.45 11.25
CA GLU A 134 11.95 -3.93 11.82
C GLU A 134 12.75 -3.16 10.77
N MET A 135 12.95 -3.73 9.58
CA MET A 135 13.68 -3.08 8.49
C MET A 135 13.02 -1.76 8.04
N GLU A 136 11.70 -1.76 7.84
CA GLU A 136 10.97 -0.57 7.35
C GLU A 136 10.79 0.50 8.42
N SER A 137 10.94 0.17 9.71
CA SER A 137 10.86 1.15 10.80
C SER A 137 11.89 2.28 10.68
N TYR A 138 12.95 2.11 9.87
CA TYR A 138 13.84 3.22 9.46
C TYR A 138 13.08 4.40 8.82
N PHE A 139 12.07 4.13 7.98
CA PHE A 139 11.37 5.17 7.22
C PHE A 139 10.24 5.83 8.00
N HIS A 140 9.56 5.06 8.86
CA HIS A 140 8.29 5.48 9.49
C HIS A 140 8.30 5.40 11.01
N GLY A 141 9.43 5.02 11.64
CA GLY A 141 9.57 4.81 13.09
C GLY A 141 8.96 3.50 13.59
N LYS A 142 7.69 3.23 13.24
CA LYS A 142 7.01 1.96 13.51
C LYS A 142 6.32 1.47 12.24
N SER A 143 6.70 0.28 11.77
CA SER A 143 6.05 -0.38 10.63
C SER A 143 5.35 -1.68 11.04
N SER A 144 4.29 -2.04 10.30
CA SER A 144 3.64 -3.35 10.37
C SER A 144 4.37 -4.43 9.57
N GLY A 145 5.31 -4.05 8.70
CA GLY A 145 6.04 -4.92 7.78
C GLY A 145 5.24 -5.46 6.60
N ILE A 146 3.97 -5.03 6.46
CA ILE A 146 3.06 -5.49 5.41
C ILE A 146 3.51 -4.98 4.04
N ASP A 147 3.90 -3.71 3.93
CA ASP A 147 4.25 -3.09 2.65
C ASP A 147 5.46 -3.77 1.98
N PRO A 148 6.59 -4.00 2.67
CA PRO A 148 7.69 -4.77 2.12
C PRO A 148 7.32 -6.24 1.86
N LEU A 149 6.49 -6.86 2.71
CA LEU A 149 6.04 -8.23 2.51
C LEU A 149 5.31 -8.39 1.17
N ILE A 150 4.40 -7.47 0.84
CA ILE A 150 3.68 -7.52 -0.44
C ILE A 150 4.62 -7.30 -1.61
N CYS A 151 5.53 -6.33 -1.50
CA CYS A 151 6.48 -6.02 -2.56
C CYS A 151 7.43 -7.20 -2.84
N TYR A 152 7.85 -7.89 -1.77
CA TYR A 152 8.74 -9.06 -1.85
C TYR A 152 8.01 -10.30 -2.38
N MET A 153 6.82 -10.60 -1.84
CA MET A 153 6.08 -11.79 -2.24
C MET A 153 5.38 -11.64 -3.59
N ASN A 154 5.11 -10.40 -4.02
CA ASN A 154 4.39 -10.07 -5.24
C ASN A 154 3.07 -10.86 -5.39
N LEU A 155 2.36 -11.03 -4.28
CA LEU A 155 1.07 -11.74 -4.20
C LEU A 155 0.03 -10.87 -3.49
N PRO A 156 -1.27 -11.06 -3.77
CA PRO A 156 -2.32 -10.51 -2.92
C PRO A 156 -2.27 -11.12 -1.51
N ILE A 157 -2.36 -10.25 -0.50
CA ILE A 157 -2.32 -10.64 0.90
C ILE A 157 -3.61 -10.18 1.59
N LEU A 158 -4.28 -11.13 2.25
CA LEU A 158 -5.36 -10.89 3.19
C LEU A 158 -4.76 -10.75 4.58
N ILE A 159 -5.04 -9.63 5.23
CA ILE A 159 -4.67 -9.35 6.61
C ILE A 159 -5.93 -9.60 7.42
N GLU A 160 -5.99 -10.70 8.16
CA GLU A 160 -7.14 -11.00 9.03
C GLU A 160 -7.01 -10.27 10.36
N SER A 161 -5.77 -10.05 10.82
CA SER A 161 -5.47 -9.21 11.98
C SER A 161 -4.02 -8.73 11.93
N LYS A 162 -3.61 -7.95 12.93
CA LYS A 162 -2.20 -7.55 13.10
C LYS A 162 -1.25 -8.75 13.16
N GLU A 163 -1.72 -9.89 13.65
CA GLU A 163 -0.90 -11.10 13.87
C GLU A 163 -1.25 -12.24 12.90
N ASN A 164 -2.10 -12.00 11.91
CA ASN A 164 -2.52 -13.05 11.00
C ASN A 164 -2.66 -12.50 9.58
N VAL A 165 -1.79 -12.97 8.70
CA VAL A 165 -1.84 -12.69 7.27
C VAL A 165 -1.84 -14.01 6.49
N ASP A 166 -2.54 -14.01 5.37
CA ASP A 166 -2.62 -15.16 4.47
C ASP A 166 -2.52 -14.75 2.99
N LYS A 167 -2.03 -15.67 2.17
CA LYS A 167 -2.02 -15.53 0.71
C LYS A 167 -3.42 -15.78 0.20
N VAL A 168 -3.92 -14.91 -0.68
CA VAL A 168 -5.21 -15.10 -1.33
C VAL A 168 -5.11 -14.96 -2.84
N SER A 169 -6.01 -15.63 -3.55
CA SER A 169 -6.22 -15.37 -4.97
C SER A 169 -7.29 -14.30 -5.13
N ILE A 170 -7.03 -13.29 -5.95
CA ILE A 170 -8.07 -12.34 -6.37
C ILE A 170 -8.69 -12.81 -7.68
N PRO A 171 -9.99 -12.52 -7.94
CA PRO A 171 -10.58 -12.81 -9.24
C PRO A 171 -9.76 -12.15 -10.36
N ALA A 172 -9.62 -12.85 -11.49
CA ALA A 172 -8.90 -12.30 -12.63
C ALA A 172 -9.64 -11.07 -13.19
N SER A 173 -8.87 -10.02 -13.52
CA SER A 173 -9.38 -8.85 -14.20
C SER A 173 -9.95 -9.26 -15.57
N GLN A 174 -11.16 -8.82 -15.88
CA GLN A 174 -11.85 -9.09 -17.15
C GLN A 174 -12.24 -7.79 -17.80
N GLU A 175 -12.19 -7.72 -19.13
CA GLU A 175 -12.71 -6.55 -19.83
C GLU A 175 -14.20 -6.39 -19.52
N GLY A 176 -14.55 -5.22 -18.98
CA GLY A 176 -15.88 -4.90 -18.52
C GLY A 176 -16.06 -3.41 -18.30
N LYS A 177 -17.31 -3.00 -18.05
CA LYS A 177 -17.63 -1.59 -17.83
C LYS A 177 -17.16 -1.11 -16.46
N GLY A 178 -17.05 -2.02 -15.49
CA GLY A 178 -16.62 -1.72 -14.15
C GLY A 178 -15.12 -1.49 -14.06
N ALA A 179 -14.70 -0.76 -13.03
CA ALA A 179 -13.30 -0.55 -12.75
C ALA A 179 -13.03 -0.27 -11.27
N ILE A 180 -11.82 -0.67 -10.85
CA ILE A 180 -11.10 -0.06 -9.73
C ILE A 180 -9.99 0.80 -10.34
N PHE A 181 -9.86 2.02 -9.86
CA PHE A 181 -8.91 2.99 -10.40
C PHE A 181 -8.37 3.90 -9.30
N LEU A 182 -7.21 4.50 -9.55
CA LEU A 182 -6.59 5.52 -8.73
C LEU A 182 -6.92 6.90 -9.30
N ILE A 183 -7.06 7.89 -8.43
CA ILE A 183 -7.16 9.31 -8.75
C ILE A 183 -5.99 10.01 -8.08
N ASP A 184 -5.15 10.68 -8.85
CA ASP A 184 -4.09 11.52 -8.30
C ASP A 184 -4.71 12.80 -7.72
N SER A 185 -4.46 13.07 -6.43
CA SER A 185 -4.89 14.31 -5.78
C SER A 185 -4.07 15.54 -6.20
N GLY A 186 -2.92 15.34 -6.85
CA GLY A 186 -1.98 16.37 -7.28
C GLY A 186 -1.08 16.90 -6.17
N MET A 187 -1.13 16.30 -4.97
CA MET A 187 -0.34 16.70 -3.83
C MET A 187 0.26 15.49 -3.12
N THR A 188 1.43 15.64 -2.51
CA THR A 188 2.06 14.54 -1.75
C THR A 188 1.44 14.45 -0.37
N GLY A 189 1.08 13.25 0.08
CA GLY A 189 0.56 13.01 1.42
C GLY A 189 1.67 12.76 2.44
N GLU A 190 1.43 13.17 3.68
CA GLU A 190 2.30 12.84 4.82
C GLU A 190 1.60 11.86 5.78
N THR A 191 2.18 10.67 5.94
CA THR A 191 1.61 9.62 6.80
C THR A 191 1.48 10.03 8.26
N GLY A 192 2.52 10.66 8.81
CA GLY A 192 2.62 10.97 10.25
C GLY A 192 1.46 11.83 10.77
N PRO A 193 1.21 13.02 10.21
CA PRO A 193 0.10 13.88 10.62
C PRO A 193 -1.27 13.19 10.50
N MET A 194 -1.51 12.42 9.42
CA MET A 194 -2.79 11.74 9.22
C MET A 194 -3.03 10.64 10.27
N VAL A 195 -1.98 9.89 10.61
CA VAL A 195 -2.02 8.90 11.70
C VAL A 195 -2.31 9.56 13.05
N GLN A 196 -1.72 10.73 13.32
CA GLN A 196 -2.00 11.49 14.55
C GLN A 196 -3.48 11.92 14.61
N ILE A 197 -4.03 12.47 13.51
CA ILE A 197 -5.45 12.84 13.43
C ILE A 197 -6.35 11.63 13.71
N PHE A 198 -6.00 10.45 13.17
CA PHE A 198 -6.75 9.23 13.42
C PHE A 198 -6.74 8.86 14.90
N PHE A 199 -5.57 8.85 15.56
CA PHE A 199 -5.48 8.53 16.98
C PHE A 199 -6.19 9.54 17.87
N GLU A 200 -6.17 10.83 17.54
CA GLU A 200 -6.96 11.84 18.25
C GLU A 200 -8.46 11.57 18.12
N LYS A 201 -8.96 11.23 16.92
CA LYS A 201 -10.37 10.83 16.72
C LYS A 201 -10.73 9.56 17.51
N MET A 202 -9.82 8.59 17.60
CA MET A 202 -10.02 7.36 18.36
C MET A 202 -10.18 7.57 19.87
N LYS A 203 -9.78 8.73 20.42
CA LYS A 203 -10.04 9.10 21.82
C LYS A 203 -11.53 9.38 22.07
N THR A 204 -12.29 9.73 21.04
CA THR A 204 -13.73 10.00 21.15
C THR A 204 -14.54 8.70 21.07
N GLU A 205 -15.38 8.44 22.08
CA GLU A 205 -16.17 7.19 22.17
C GLU A 205 -17.12 7.01 20.97
N GLY A 206 -17.78 8.09 20.53
CA GLY A 206 -18.67 8.07 19.38
C GLY A 206 -17.96 7.63 18.08
N PHE A 207 -16.78 8.20 17.81
CA PHE A 207 -16.00 7.80 16.64
C PHE A 207 -15.56 6.33 16.74
N ARG A 208 -15.04 5.90 17.90
CA ARG A 208 -14.63 4.51 18.12
C ARG A 208 -15.78 3.53 17.89
N LYS A 209 -16.99 3.87 18.35
CA LYS A 209 -18.20 3.06 18.13
C LYS A 209 -18.53 2.93 16.64
N THR A 210 -18.62 4.05 15.91
CA THR A 210 -18.89 4.02 14.46
C THR A 210 -17.80 3.30 13.68
N MET A 211 -16.53 3.43 14.07
CA MET A 211 -15.43 2.69 13.46
C MET A 211 -15.66 1.17 13.59
N LYS A 212 -15.99 0.70 14.80
CA LYS A 212 -16.18 -0.72 15.08
C LYS A 212 -17.47 -1.30 14.47
N GLU A 213 -18.57 -0.60 14.58
CA GLU A 213 -19.91 -1.10 14.19
C GLU A 213 -20.21 -0.89 12.70
N GLU A 214 -19.57 0.10 12.07
CA GLU A 214 -19.86 0.51 10.70
C GLU A 214 -18.66 0.31 9.78
N PHE A 215 -17.56 1.03 9.97
CA PHE A 215 -16.41 0.97 9.06
C PHE A 215 -15.89 -0.46 8.90
N ILE A 216 -15.58 -1.14 10.02
CA ILE A 216 -15.05 -2.51 10.01
C ILE A 216 -16.03 -3.45 9.31
N ARG A 217 -17.32 -3.33 9.59
CA ARG A 217 -18.38 -4.15 8.98
C ARG A 217 -18.42 -3.95 7.46
N TYR A 218 -18.47 -2.70 6.99
CA TYR A 218 -18.54 -2.41 5.55
C TYR A 218 -17.25 -2.81 4.84
N ASN A 219 -16.09 -2.54 5.43
CA ASN A 219 -14.78 -2.89 4.89
C ASN A 219 -14.62 -4.40 4.73
N ASN A 220 -14.88 -5.18 5.78
CA ASN A 220 -14.78 -6.64 5.73
C ASN A 220 -15.77 -7.24 4.73
N ALA A 221 -17.00 -6.72 4.67
CA ALA A 221 -17.98 -7.16 3.68
C ALA A 221 -17.58 -6.80 2.23
N CYS A 222 -16.84 -5.70 2.01
CA CYS A 222 -16.27 -5.41 0.69
C CYS A 222 -15.19 -6.43 0.30
N ILE A 223 -14.31 -6.79 1.24
CA ILE A 223 -13.26 -7.80 1.02
C ILE A 223 -13.90 -9.14 0.64
N ASP A 224 -14.85 -9.62 1.44
CA ASP A 224 -15.54 -10.90 1.20
C ASP A 224 -16.24 -10.92 -0.15
N ALA A 225 -17.00 -9.85 -0.46
CA ALA A 225 -17.72 -9.73 -1.72
C ALA A 225 -16.77 -9.63 -2.92
N PHE A 226 -15.64 -8.92 -2.80
CA PHE A 226 -14.64 -8.83 -3.86
C PHE A 226 -14.00 -10.18 -4.13
N LEU A 227 -13.53 -10.89 -3.10
CA LEU A 227 -12.90 -12.22 -3.24
C LEU A 227 -13.87 -13.26 -3.83
N LYS A 228 -15.16 -13.18 -3.50
CA LYS A 228 -16.22 -14.06 -4.04
C LYS A 228 -16.79 -13.61 -5.40
N LYS A 229 -16.31 -12.49 -5.95
CA LYS A 229 -16.84 -11.88 -7.20
C LYS A 229 -18.32 -11.49 -7.12
N GLU A 230 -18.82 -11.14 -5.93
CA GLU A 230 -20.21 -10.73 -5.69
C GLU A 230 -20.36 -9.21 -5.82
N MET A 231 -20.64 -8.73 -7.03
CA MET A 231 -20.63 -7.29 -7.33
C MET A 231 -21.75 -6.48 -6.65
N THR A 232 -22.93 -7.07 -6.46
CA THR A 232 -24.06 -6.40 -5.80
C THR A 232 -23.76 -6.08 -4.33
N PRO A 233 -23.37 -7.04 -3.48
CA PRO A 233 -22.98 -6.74 -2.10
C PRO A 233 -21.71 -5.89 -2.04
N LEU A 234 -20.75 -6.05 -2.96
CA LEU A 234 -19.56 -5.18 -3.01
C LEU A 234 -19.97 -3.70 -3.16
N PHE A 235 -20.77 -3.35 -4.15
CA PHE A 235 -21.17 -1.95 -4.38
C PHE A 235 -22.15 -1.40 -3.33
N LYS A 236 -22.95 -2.26 -2.69
CA LYS A 236 -23.77 -1.86 -1.55
C LYS A 236 -22.90 -1.43 -0.38
N ASN A 237 -21.89 -2.23 -0.03
CA ASN A 237 -21.00 -1.93 1.09
C ASN A 237 -20.00 -0.81 0.76
N LEU A 238 -19.51 -0.72 -0.49
CA LEU A 238 -18.67 0.38 -0.95
C LEU A 238 -19.35 1.74 -0.81
N LYS A 239 -20.65 1.82 -1.13
CA LYS A 239 -21.41 3.05 -0.92
C LYS A 239 -21.37 3.47 0.55
N SER A 240 -21.70 2.55 1.46
CA SER A 240 -21.70 2.82 2.89
C SER A 240 -20.30 3.18 3.41
N LEU A 241 -19.27 2.46 2.95
CA LEU A 241 -17.87 2.74 3.31
C LEU A 241 -17.42 4.12 2.82
N SER A 242 -17.77 4.49 1.59
CA SER A 242 -17.45 5.78 0.98
C SER A 242 -18.15 6.95 1.67
N VAL A 243 -19.42 6.78 2.07
CA VAL A 243 -20.17 7.78 2.86
C VAL A 243 -19.50 7.95 4.22
N TRP A 244 -19.25 6.84 4.93
CA TRP A 244 -18.61 6.87 6.24
C TRP A 244 -17.25 7.56 6.18
N ALA A 245 -16.40 7.22 5.21
CA ALA A 245 -15.10 7.84 5.03
C ALA A 245 -15.21 9.34 4.72
N TYR A 246 -16.14 9.74 3.85
CA TYR A 246 -16.39 11.15 3.52
C TYR A 246 -16.75 11.98 4.77
N GLU A 247 -17.56 11.43 5.67
CA GLU A 247 -18.00 12.11 6.89
C GLU A 247 -16.91 12.12 7.97
N HIS A 248 -16.30 10.97 8.23
CA HIS A 248 -15.47 10.76 9.40
C HIS A 248 -13.98 11.01 9.15
N PHE A 249 -13.49 10.77 7.92
CA PHE A 249 -12.12 11.03 7.50
C PHE A 249 -11.95 12.34 6.75
N LYS A 250 -12.94 13.24 6.80
CA LYS A 250 -12.88 14.57 6.17
C LYS A 250 -11.47 15.19 6.24
N PRO A 251 -10.83 15.43 7.41
CA PRO A 251 -9.51 16.08 7.46
C PRO A 251 -8.35 15.37 6.72
N MET A 252 -8.54 14.10 6.34
CA MET A 252 -7.57 13.27 5.63
C MET A 252 -7.86 13.20 4.12
N ILE A 253 -8.95 13.81 3.65
CA ILE A 253 -9.31 13.86 2.23
C ILE A 253 -8.75 15.15 1.63
N PRO A 254 -7.94 15.08 0.56
CA PRO A 254 -7.44 16.28 -0.13
C PRO A 254 -8.58 17.21 -0.56
N GLU A 255 -8.36 18.52 -0.42
CA GLU A 255 -9.41 19.50 -0.73
C GLU A 255 -9.88 19.44 -2.18
N SER A 256 -8.94 19.17 -3.09
CA SER A 256 -9.20 18.97 -4.52
C SER A 256 -10.20 17.84 -4.79
N ILE A 257 -10.27 16.84 -3.91
CA ILE A 257 -11.08 15.63 -4.13
C ILE A 257 -12.48 15.75 -3.54
N TYR A 258 -12.74 16.60 -2.53
CA TYR A 258 -14.04 16.61 -1.83
C TYR A 258 -15.25 16.76 -2.75
N LYS A 259 -15.19 17.72 -3.69
CA LYS A 259 -16.30 17.97 -4.61
C LYS A 259 -16.55 16.76 -5.51
N ALA A 260 -15.48 16.15 -6.01
CA ALA A 260 -15.58 14.92 -6.80
C ALA A 260 -16.16 13.76 -5.97
N TRP A 261 -15.65 13.54 -4.76
CA TRP A 261 -16.15 12.50 -3.86
C TRP A 261 -17.64 12.65 -3.58
N LYS A 262 -18.09 13.87 -3.25
CA LYS A 262 -19.51 14.16 -3.00
C LYS A 262 -20.36 13.94 -4.25
N ASN A 263 -19.90 14.36 -5.42
CA ASN A 263 -20.59 14.15 -6.69
C ASN A 263 -20.75 12.65 -7.01
N GLY A 264 -19.70 11.83 -6.76
CA GLY A 264 -19.77 10.38 -6.91
C GLY A 264 -20.85 9.74 -6.02
N LEU A 265 -20.91 10.16 -4.75
CA LEU A 265 -21.92 9.71 -3.78
C LEU A 265 -23.35 10.11 -4.20
N ASP A 266 -23.57 11.36 -4.61
CA ASP A 266 -24.88 11.90 -4.94
C ASP A 266 -25.47 11.26 -6.21
N THR A 267 -24.62 10.98 -7.18
CA THR A 267 -25.02 10.41 -8.48
C THR A 267 -24.94 8.89 -8.53
N ASN A 268 -24.35 8.25 -7.52
CA ASN A 268 -23.99 6.83 -7.48
C ASN A 268 -23.14 6.39 -8.69
N ALA A 269 -22.38 7.31 -9.31
CA ALA A 269 -21.55 7.00 -10.47
C ALA A 269 -20.26 6.28 -10.09
N TYR A 270 -19.69 6.62 -8.93
CA TYR A 270 -18.50 5.99 -8.36
C TYR A 270 -18.48 6.19 -6.85
N TYR A 271 -17.72 5.33 -6.17
CA TYR A 271 -17.45 5.43 -4.73
C TYR A 271 -15.96 5.55 -4.52
N LEU A 272 -15.54 6.48 -3.67
CA LEU A 272 -14.15 6.74 -3.38
C LEU A 272 -13.81 6.31 -1.95
N LYS A 273 -12.55 6.01 -1.71
CA LYS A 273 -11.97 5.81 -0.38
C LYS A 273 -10.52 6.27 -0.38
N LEU A 274 -9.96 6.48 0.81
CA LEU A 274 -8.53 6.75 0.95
C LEU A 274 -7.72 5.59 0.35
N CYS A 275 -6.53 5.92 -0.19
CA CYS A 275 -5.50 4.96 -0.52
C CYS A 275 -4.29 5.24 0.39
N GLY A 276 -4.01 4.34 1.32
CA GLY A 276 -3.00 4.60 2.37
C GLY A 276 -3.51 5.56 3.45
N SER A 277 -2.68 6.51 3.89
CA SER A 277 -2.99 7.41 5.01
C SER A 277 -3.93 8.57 4.66
N GLY A 278 -4.11 8.88 3.37
CA GLY A 278 -4.73 10.15 2.97
C GLY A 278 -3.80 11.35 3.18
N GLY A 279 -4.37 12.56 3.16
CA GLY A 279 -3.66 13.84 3.21
C GLY A 279 -3.01 14.27 1.88
N GLY A 280 -3.09 13.42 0.86
CA GLY A 280 -2.52 13.60 -0.46
C GLY A 280 -2.42 12.24 -1.17
N GLY A 281 -1.61 12.18 -2.22
CA GLY A 281 -1.34 10.95 -2.97
C GLY A 281 -2.52 10.50 -3.81
N TYR A 282 -2.69 9.19 -3.90
CA TYR A 282 -3.82 8.60 -4.59
C TYR A 282 -5.08 8.51 -3.72
N ILE A 283 -6.23 8.57 -4.39
CA ILE A 283 -7.53 8.18 -3.88
C ILE A 283 -8.03 6.99 -4.69
N LEU A 284 -8.57 5.98 -4.04
CA LEU A 284 -9.04 4.76 -4.70
C LEU A 284 -10.52 4.92 -5.06
N GLY A 285 -10.86 4.65 -6.32
CA GLY A 285 -12.20 4.75 -6.88
C GLY A 285 -12.73 3.42 -7.39
N PHE A 286 -14.04 3.22 -7.22
CA PHE A 286 -14.78 2.04 -7.65
C PHE A 286 -16.00 2.46 -8.45
N THR A 287 -16.23 1.86 -9.60
CA THR A 287 -17.39 2.17 -10.45
C THR A 287 -17.88 0.96 -11.23
N LYS A 288 -19.19 0.92 -11.50
CA LYS A 288 -19.81 -0.04 -12.43
C LYS A 288 -19.73 0.42 -13.89
N ASP A 289 -19.44 1.70 -14.14
CA ASP A 289 -19.30 2.29 -15.47
C ASP A 289 -18.17 3.32 -15.47
N TYR A 290 -17.00 2.87 -15.86
CA TYR A 290 -15.81 3.70 -15.89
C TYR A 290 -15.88 4.82 -16.91
N LYS A 291 -16.54 4.62 -18.07
CA LYS A 291 -16.68 5.68 -19.07
C LYS A 291 -17.50 6.84 -18.51
N LYS A 292 -18.54 6.53 -17.71
CA LYS A 292 -19.31 7.56 -17.00
C LYS A 292 -18.46 8.23 -15.92
N ALA A 293 -17.76 7.45 -15.09
CA ALA A 293 -16.92 7.99 -14.02
C ALA A 293 -15.79 8.88 -14.56
N GLU A 294 -15.14 8.48 -15.64
CA GLU A 294 -14.05 9.22 -16.30
C GLU A 294 -14.49 10.61 -16.74
N LYS A 295 -15.67 10.73 -17.38
CA LYS A 295 -16.26 12.03 -17.75
C LYS A 295 -16.57 12.90 -16.55
N MET A 296 -17.08 12.30 -15.46
CA MET A 296 -17.43 13.03 -14.23
C MET A 296 -16.20 13.44 -13.40
N LEU A 297 -15.05 12.85 -13.69
CA LEU A 297 -13.76 13.10 -13.05
C LEU A 297 -12.79 13.76 -14.04
N GLU A 298 -13.31 14.52 -15.01
CA GLU A 298 -12.51 15.33 -15.92
C GLU A 298 -11.60 16.29 -15.14
N GLY A 299 -10.38 16.50 -15.64
CA GLY A 299 -9.36 17.32 -14.97
C GLY A 299 -8.48 16.58 -13.94
N PHE A 300 -8.92 15.43 -13.41
CA PHE A 300 -8.03 14.59 -12.59
C PHE A 300 -7.12 13.70 -13.44
N HIS A 301 -5.96 13.30 -12.93
CA HIS A 301 -5.22 12.17 -13.48
C HIS A 301 -5.76 10.86 -12.87
N LYS A 302 -6.06 9.86 -13.71
CA LYS A 302 -6.64 8.59 -13.27
C LYS A 302 -5.89 7.42 -13.87
N GLU A 303 -5.74 6.35 -13.09
CA GLU A 303 -5.06 5.13 -13.51
C GLU A 303 -5.94 3.92 -13.20
N VAL A 304 -6.33 3.15 -14.21
CA VAL A 304 -7.13 1.93 -13.99
C VAL A 304 -6.22 0.81 -13.52
N ILE A 305 -6.61 0.15 -12.43
CA ILE A 305 -5.81 -0.95 -11.85
C ILE A 305 -6.53 -2.30 -11.91
N TYR A 306 -7.85 -2.33 -12.15
CA TYR A 306 -8.64 -3.56 -12.27
C TYR A 306 -9.94 -3.33 -13.06
N ARG A 307 -10.36 -4.31 -13.86
CA ARG A 307 -11.60 -4.29 -14.68
C ARG A 307 -12.50 -5.50 -14.38
N PHE A 308 -13.81 -5.31 -14.47
CA PHE A 308 -14.85 -6.34 -14.28
C PHE A 308 -16.18 -5.95 -14.94
#